data_AF-A0A536LI71-F1
#
_entry.id   AF-A0A536LI71-F1
#
_cell.length_a   1.000
_cell.length_b   1.000
_cell.length_c   1.000
_cell.angle_alpha   90.00
_cell.angle_beta   90.00
_cell.angle_gamma   90.00
#
_symmetry.space_group_name_H-M   'P 1'
#
loop_
_entity.id
_entity.type
_entity.pdbx_description
1 polymer ?
#
loop_
_entity_poly.entity_id
_entity_poly.type
_entity_poly.pdbx_seq_one_letter_code
_entity_poly.pdbx_strand_id
1 'polypeptide(L)'
;MRKKELVGGLTDELAPVGADLRSKHHTERSHEQNEGQGPDDLTHGIPFLAGEEYAERQESVGNEHYTSNDGRPQRPVTISLAPERWNLCILAPAILRRRRPMASETIERLAQQFRTNRERFEAFCRSLSDEELERPVPDSTYTVKDFASHLATLDTELVRWFEAVREGRSDEATRSADGSPFDVDTFNDAVVAERRGWSLDQIFEEAATNREHLLTALAGLDDDAIERTMHFPGDNKRAPADVPFKLFLFGLARHDNIHAADMLKALPERADDPELKAWLDDPAVKWYQDAMAGPPTR
;
A
#
# COMPACT_ATOMS: atom_id res chain seq x y z
N MET A 1 46.52 12.91 -25.12
CA MET A 1 47.25 12.91 -23.83
C MET A 1 46.90 14.16 -23.04
N ARG A 2 46.05 14.03 -22.01
CA ARG A 2 46.06 14.75 -20.73
C ARG A 2 44.85 14.28 -19.91
N LYS A 3 45.12 13.32 -19.02
CA LYS A 3 44.22 12.91 -17.94
C LYS A 3 44.21 14.04 -16.89
N LYS A 4 43.04 14.35 -16.35
CA LYS A 4 42.93 14.98 -15.03
C LYS A 4 41.87 14.22 -14.25
N GLU A 5 42.37 13.60 -13.19
CA GLU A 5 41.65 12.99 -12.09
C GLU A 5 40.93 14.07 -11.28
N LEU A 6 39.75 13.73 -10.75
CA LEU A 6 39.20 14.33 -9.55
C LEU A 6 38.56 13.20 -8.75
N VAL A 7 39.29 12.81 -7.70
CA VAL A 7 38.91 11.89 -6.63
C VAL A 7 38.58 12.76 -5.42
N GLY A 8 37.44 12.47 -4.78
CA GLY A 8 37.03 12.97 -3.47
C GLY A 8 35.60 12.45 -3.23
N GLY A 9 35.30 11.56 -2.28
CA GLY A 9 35.95 11.27 -1.01
C GLY A 9 35.09 11.85 0.11
N LEU A 10 34.07 11.11 0.54
CA LEU A 10 33.34 11.28 1.80
C LEU A 10 32.62 9.95 2.11
N THR A 11 33.29 9.11 2.87
CA THR A 11 32.72 7.94 3.56
C THR A 11 32.76 8.27 5.04
N ASP A 12 31.61 8.51 5.65
CA ASP A 12 31.50 8.59 7.10
C ASP A 12 31.19 7.21 7.66
N GLU A 13 32.04 6.84 8.62
CA GLU A 13 32.05 5.65 9.45
C GLU A 13 30.83 5.58 10.37
N LEU A 14 30.19 4.42 10.45
CA LEU A 14 29.54 3.96 11.68
C LEU A 14 29.93 2.49 11.93
N ALA A 15 30.29 2.23 13.18
CA ALA A 15 30.95 1.02 13.65
C ALA A 15 30.00 -0.20 13.79
N PRO A 16 30.51 -1.44 13.65
CA PRO A 16 29.73 -2.66 13.84
C PRO A 16 29.57 -3.01 15.32
N VAL A 17 28.32 -3.24 15.77
CA VAL A 17 28.02 -3.79 17.09
C VAL A 17 27.87 -5.30 17.01
N GLY A 18 28.88 -5.98 17.57
CA GLY A 18 28.73 -7.12 18.50
C GLY A 18 27.95 -8.35 18.05
N ALA A 19 28.67 -9.32 17.51
CA ALA A 19 28.30 -10.73 17.57
C ALA A 19 28.51 -11.29 18.99
N ASP A 20 27.60 -12.19 19.36
CA ASP A 20 27.78 -13.44 20.12
C ASP A 20 26.85 -13.54 21.33
N LEU A 21 26.08 -14.63 21.39
CA LEU A 21 26.07 -15.57 22.52
C LEU A 21 25.05 -16.71 22.28
N ARG A 22 25.64 -17.91 22.19
CA ARG A 22 25.21 -19.19 22.82
C ARG A 22 24.12 -20.04 22.18
N SER A 23 24.64 -21.04 21.47
CA SER A 23 24.24 -22.45 21.52
C SER A 23 23.82 -22.94 22.92
N LYS A 24 22.67 -23.63 22.99
CA LYS A 24 22.41 -24.73 23.92
C LYS A 24 21.61 -25.83 23.24
N HIS A 25 22.17 -27.04 23.28
CA HIS A 25 21.53 -28.32 23.02
C HIS A 25 20.31 -28.56 23.93
N HIS A 26 19.26 -29.19 23.40
CA HIS A 26 18.62 -30.36 24.04
C HIS A 26 17.69 -31.16 23.09
N THR A 27 18.07 -32.43 22.89
CA THR A 27 17.30 -33.69 22.83
C THR A 27 15.89 -33.80 22.21
N GLU A 28 15.84 -34.71 21.23
CA GLU A 28 14.85 -35.76 20.94
C GLU A 28 13.62 -35.91 21.87
N ARG A 29 12.42 -35.92 21.28
CA ARG A 29 11.36 -36.91 21.59
C ARG A 29 10.24 -36.98 20.53
N SER A 30 10.09 -38.19 19.99
CA SER A 30 8.89 -38.96 19.63
C SER A 30 7.66 -38.31 18.99
N HIS A 31 7.26 -38.92 17.86
CA HIS A 31 5.92 -39.11 17.32
C HIS A 31 4.74 -38.92 18.28
N GLU A 32 3.77 -38.10 17.86
CA GLU A 32 2.35 -38.40 18.01
C GLU A 32 1.54 -37.68 16.92
N GLN A 33 0.49 -38.36 16.46
CA GLN A 33 -0.45 -37.95 15.43
C GLN A 33 -1.28 -36.76 15.92
N ASN A 34 -1.57 -35.78 15.06
CA ASN A 34 -2.68 -34.87 15.32
C ASN A 34 -3.35 -34.44 14.01
N GLU A 35 -4.60 -34.85 13.87
CA GLU A 35 -5.53 -34.43 12.83
C GLU A 35 -6.08 -33.03 13.16
N GLY A 36 -6.30 -32.21 12.13
CA GLY A 36 -7.38 -31.23 12.09
C GLY A 36 -7.32 -30.02 13.03
N GLN A 37 -6.67 -28.94 12.58
CA GLN A 37 -7.14 -27.55 12.70
C GLN A 37 -6.13 -26.64 12.00
N GLY A 38 -6.55 -26.00 10.90
CA GLY A 38 -5.76 -24.98 10.23
C GLY A 38 -5.66 -23.72 11.12
N PRO A 39 -4.55 -22.97 11.08
CA PRO A 39 -4.40 -21.81 11.93
C PRO A 39 -5.24 -20.63 11.41
N ASP A 40 -6.35 -20.38 12.09
CA ASP A 40 -7.08 -19.10 12.08
C ASP A 40 -6.27 -18.03 12.84
N ASP A 41 -5.09 -17.63 12.35
CA ASP A 41 -4.43 -16.39 12.84
C ASP A 41 -3.29 -15.94 11.91
N LEU A 42 -3.61 -15.21 10.84
CA LEU A 42 -2.63 -14.41 10.08
C LEU A 42 -2.64 -12.93 10.49
N THR A 43 -3.42 -12.56 11.51
CA THR A 43 -3.50 -11.20 12.04
C THR A 43 -2.29 -10.79 12.91
N HIS A 44 -1.43 -11.74 13.29
CA HIS A 44 -0.30 -11.50 14.20
C HIS A 44 1.08 -11.41 13.51
N GLY A 45 1.14 -11.31 12.19
CA GLY A 45 2.37 -11.43 11.40
C GLY A 45 2.90 -10.16 10.74
N ILE A 46 2.37 -8.96 11.01
CA ILE A 46 2.94 -7.71 10.49
C ILE A 46 3.98 -7.20 11.50
N PRO A 47 5.30 -7.44 11.32
CA PRO A 47 6.29 -6.75 12.12
C PRO A 47 6.13 -5.24 11.87
N PHE A 48 5.94 -4.51 12.96
CA PHE A 48 5.73 -3.08 13.04
C PHE A 48 6.85 -2.31 12.31
N LEU A 49 6.62 -1.94 11.05
CA LEU A 49 7.50 -1.06 10.25
C LEU A 49 7.22 0.41 10.58
N ALA A 50 7.29 0.75 11.87
CA ALA A 50 7.28 2.12 12.37
C ALA A 50 8.41 2.32 13.38
N GLY A 51 9.65 2.02 13.00
CA GLY A 51 10.82 2.76 13.50
C GLY A 51 11.21 3.70 12.37
N GLU A 52 10.93 5.00 12.40
CA GLU A 52 11.48 5.98 13.35
C GLU A 52 10.47 7.11 13.71
N GLU A 53 9.24 7.08 13.19
CA GLU A 53 8.30 8.22 13.26
C GLU A 53 7.35 8.21 14.49
N TYR A 54 7.44 7.21 15.37
CA TYR A 54 6.46 6.98 16.47
C TYR A 54 6.97 7.29 17.90
N ALA A 55 8.13 7.95 18.05
CA ALA A 55 8.76 8.19 19.36
C ALA A 55 8.37 9.51 20.06
N GLU A 56 7.56 10.39 19.47
CA GLU A 56 7.17 11.67 20.10
C GLU A 56 5.66 11.93 20.07
N ARG A 57 4.96 11.44 21.10
CA ARG A 57 3.82 12.10 21.81
C ARG A 57 2.93 11.06 22.50
N GLN A 58 3.24 10.79 23.76
CA GLN A 58 2.20 10.53 24.74
C GLN A 58 2.46 11.42 25.95
N GLU A 59 1.97 12.65 25.87
CA GLU A 59 1.67 13.43 27.07
C GLU A 59 0.25 13.10 27.52
N SER A 60 0.15 12.82 28.81
CA SER A 60 -1.01 12.46 29.59
C SER A 60 -2.22 13.37 29.37
N VAL A 61 -3.38 12.77 29.11
CA VAL A 61 -4.67 13.41 29.40
C VAL A 61 -5.36 12.59 30.48
N GLY A 62 -5.54 13.21 31.63
CA GLY A 62 -6.15 12.63 32.82
C GLY A 62 -7.63 12.32 32.63
N ASN A 63 -8.05 11.20 33.23
CA ASN A 63 -9.45 10.85 33.43
C ASN A 63 -10.07 11.77 34.48
N GLU A 64 -10.99 12.64 34.08
CA GLU A 64 -11.93 13.28 35.00
C GLU A 64 -13.23 12.46 35.05
N HIS A 65 -13.52 11.92 36.24
CA HIS A 65 -14.81 11.36 36.60
C HIS A 65 -15.85 12.47 36.77
N TYR A 66 -16.94 12.41 35.99
CA TYR A 66 -18.16 13.17 36.28
C TYR A 66 -19.24 12.22 36.80
N THR A 67 -19.52 12.29 38.09
CA THR A 67 -20.72 11.71 38.70
C THR A 67 -21.88 12.71 38.55
N SER A 68 -22.96 12.31 37.86
CA SER A 68 -24.24 13.02 37.87
C SER A 68 -25.14 12.42 38.94
N ASN A 69 -25.70 13.24 39.83
CA ASN A 69 -26.44 12.81 41.01
C ASN A 69 -27.68 13.68 41.25
N ASP A 70 -28.68 13.64 40.36
CA ASP A 70 -29.86 14.48 40.52
C ASP A 70 -31.15 13.77 40.08
N GLY A 71 -31.60 12.83 40.90
CA GLY A 71 -32.92 12.20 40.78
C GLY A 71 -34.06 13.18 41.06
N ARG A 72 -34.56 13.87 40.03
CA ARG A 72 -35.82 14.65 40.10
C ARG A 72 -36.81 14.30 38.97
N PRO A 73 -38.10 14.13 39.29
CA PRO A 73 -39.13 13.81 38.32
C PRO A 73 -39.50 15.00 37.43
N GLN A 74 -39.67 14.71 36.14
CA GLN A 74 -40.09 15.65 35.10
C GLN A 74 -41.52 16.17 35.34
N ARG A 75 -41.74 17.47 35.10
CA ARG A 75 -43.07 18.09 35.01
C ARG A 75 -43.42 18.35 33.54
N PRO A 76 -44.70 18.21 33.14
CA PRO A 76 -45.13 18.44 31.76
C PRO A 76 -45.18 19.93 31.46
N VAL A 77 -44.56 20.35 30.35
CA VAL A 77 -44.70 21.70 29.81
C VAL A 77 -45.79 21.67 28.74
N THR A 78 -46.82 22.47 28.95
CA THR A 78 -47.96 22.67 28.05
C THR A 78 -47.53 23.44 26.81
N ILE A 79 -47.88 22.91 25.64
CA ILE A 79 -47.73 23.53 24.32
C ILE A 79 -48.75 24.67 24.21
N SER A 80 -48.29 25.88 23.92
CA SER A 80 -49.12 27.02 23.53
C SER A 80 -48.76 27.44 22.10
N LEU A 81 -49.70 27.23 21.19
CA LEU A 81 -49.66 27.70 19.81
C LEU A 81 -50.31 29.08 19.74
N ALA A 82 -49.58 30.09 19.24
CA ALA A 82 -50.17 31.25 18.59
C ALA A 82 -49.19 31.84 17.55
N PRO A 83 -49.69 32.43 16.46
CA PRO A 83 -48.92 32.69 15.24
C PRO A 83 -48.36 34.12 15.17
N GLU A 84 -47.63 34.38 14.07
CA GLU A 84 -47.15 35.67 13.55
C GLU A 84 -45.71 36.07 13.91
N ARG A 85 -44.79 35.88 12.95
CA ARG A 85 -44.24 36.96 12.11
C ARG A 85 -43.13 36.43 11.21
N TRP A 86 -43.33 36.57 9.91
CA TRP A 86 -42.32 36.36 8.88
C TRP A 86 -41.24 37.42 9.02
N ASN A 87 -40.09 37.06 9.61
CA ASN A 87 -38.86 37.82 9.46
C ASN A 87 -38.02 37.19 8.36
N LEU A 88 -37.82 38.01 7.33
CA LEU A 88 -36.99 37.83 6.15
C LEU A 88 -35.65 37.13 6.47
N CYS A 89 -35.46 35.99 5.81
CA CYS A 89 -34.17 35.33 5.65
C CYS A 89 -33.16 36.26 4.98
N ILE A 90 -32.12 36.65 5.72
CA ILE A 90 -30.78 36.89 5.15
C ILE A 90 -29.81 36.03 5.97
N LEU A 91 -29.96 34.72 5.84
CA LEU A 91 -28.85 33.81 6.08
C LEU A 91 -27.95 33.94 4.86
N ALA A 92 -26.96 34.84 4.95
CA ALA A 92 -25.80 34.74 4.08
C ALA A 92 -25.27 33.30 4.25
N PRO A 93 -25.09 32.52 3.17
CA PRO A 93 -24.24 31.36 3.27
C PRO A 93 -22.87 31.96 3.63
N ALA A 94 -22.48 31.82 4.88
CA ALA A 94 -21.07 31.81 5.22
C ALA A 94 -20.51 30.68 4.37
N ILE A 95 -20.03 31.05 3.17
CA ILE A 95 -19.07 30.30 2.40
C ILE A 95 -17.86 30.27 3.34
N LEU A 96 -17.92 29.36 4.32
CA LEU A 96 -16.76 28.74 4.88
C LEU A 96 -16.10 28.14 3.65
N ARG A 97 -15.23 28.93 3.02
CA ARG A 97 -14.16 28.42 2.18
C ARG A 97 -13.46 27.44 3.11
N ARG A 98 -13.89 26.18 3.12
CA ARG A 98 -13.14 25.08 3.71
C ARG A 98 -11.77 25.26 3.06
N ARG A 99 -10.81 25.72 3.86
CA ARG A 99 -9.41 25.71 3.47
C ARG A 99 -9.21 24.28 2.99
N ARG A 100 -8.85 24.11 1.71
CA ARG A 100 -8.44 22.78 1.25
C ARG A 100 -7.41 22.31 2.28
N PRO A 101 -7.61 21.15 2.93
CA PRO A 101 -6.54 20.58 3.72
C PRO A 101 -5.33 20.54 2.81
N MET A 102 -4.22 21.12 3.27
CA MET A 102 -2.97 20.92 2.52
C MET A 102 -2.68 19.43 2.56
N ALA A 103 -2.19 18.88 1.45
CA ALA A 103 -1.71 17.50 1.45
C ALA A 103 -0.70 17.36 2.58
N SER A 104 -0.85 16.33 3.41
CA SER A 104 0.11 16.11 4.47
C SER A 104 1.45 15.67 3.90
N GLU A 105 2.52 15.90 4.66
CA GLU A 105 3.87 15.47 4.29
C GLU A 105 3.93 13.97 3.96
N THR A 106 3.09 13.16 4.61
CA THR A 106 2.95 11.73 4.30
C THR A 106 2.45 11.50 2.88
N ILE A 107 1.39 12.21 2.46
CA ILE A 107 0.81 12.08 1.11
C ILE A 107 1.81 12.55 0.05
N GLU A 108 2.51 13.65 0.29
CA GLU A 108 3.54 14.16 -0.63
C GLU A 108 4.70 13.16 -0.79
N ARG A 109 5.15 12.57 0.32
CA ARG A 109 6.19 11.53 0.35
C ARG A 109 5.76 10.27 -0.40
N LEU A 110 4.52 9.79 -0.19
CA LEU A 110 3.96 8.67 -0.93
C LEU A 110 3.87 8.97 -2.43
N ALA A 111 3.37 10.15 -2.80
CA ALA A 111 3.28 10.57 -4.20
C ALA A 111 4.66 10.60 -4.88
N GLN A 112 5.70 11.05 -4.17
CA GLN A 112 7.07 11.02 -4.67
C GLN A 112 7.59 9.59 -4.84
N GLN A 113 7.31 8.69 -3.88
CA GLN A 113 7.68 7.28 -3.99
C GLN A 113 7.02 6.60 -5.20
N PHE A 114 5.73 6.82 -5.43
CA PHE A 114 5.03 6.32 -6.61
C PHE A 114 5.72 6.75 -7.91
N ARG A 115 6.04 8.05 -8.05
CA ARG A 115 6.71 8.57 -9.25
C ARG A 115 8.08 7.91 -9.44
N THR A 116 8.94 7.97 -8.42
CA THR A 116 10.30 7.46 -8.51
C THR A 116 10.34 5.96 -8.80
N ASN A 117 9.47 5.17 -8.17
CA ASN A 117 9.46 3.72 -8.39
C ASN A 117 8.94 3.36 -9.79
N ARG A 118 7.95 4.07 -10.32
CA ARG A 118 7.47 3.85 -11.70
C ARG A 118 8.48 4.28 -12.74
N GLU A 119 9.15 5.42 -12.56
CA GLU A 119 10.23 5.86 -13.45
C GLU A 119 11.35 4.82 -13.54
N ARG A 120 11.76 4.26 -12.38
CA ARG A 120 12.78 3.19 -12.33
C ARG A 120 12.30 1.89 -12.95
N PHE A 121 11.06 1.49 -12.68
CA PHE A 121 10.46 0.30 -13.26
C PHE A 121 10.37 0.38 -14.78
N GLU A 122 9.89 1.50 -15.30
CA GLU A 122 9.83 1.75 -16.74
C GLU A 122 11.21 1.73 -17.40
N ALA A 123 12.20 2.37 -16.77
CA ALA A 123 13.58 2.34 -17.25
C ALA A 123 14.13 0.91 -17.27
N PHE A 124 13.86 0.13 -16.22
CA PHE A 124 14.24 -1.29 -16.15
C PHE A 124 13.59 -2.07 -17.30
N CYS A 125 12.27 -2.01 -17.48
CA CYS A 125 11.57 -2.68 -18.57
C CYS A 125 12.10 -2.30 -19.96
N ARG A 126 12.35 -1.00 -20.21
CA ARG A 126 12.90 -0.54 -21.50
C ARG A 126 14.36 -0.94 -21.73
N SER A 127 15.09 -1.32 -20.67
CA SER A 127 16.46 -1.84 -20.78
C SER A 127 16.53 -3.32 -21.16
N LEU A 128 15.39 -4.03 -21.11
CA LEU A 128 15.29 -5.44 -21.43
C LEU A 128 15.17 -5.65 -22.94
N SER A 129 15.77 -6.74 -23.42
CA SER A 129 15.58 -7.23 -24.79
C SER A 129 14.22 -7.92 -24.94
N ASP A 130 13.74 -8.04 -26.19
CA ASP A 130 12.52 -8.78 -26.50
C ASP A 130 12.55 -10.22 -25.98
N GLU A 131 13.72 -10.88 -26.04
CA GLU A 131 13.89 -12.22 -25.50
C GLU A 131 13.68 -12.26 -23.99
N GLU A 132 14.27 -11.31 -23.25
CA GLU A 132 14.10 -11.21 -21.79
C GLU A 132 12.65 -10.93 -21.40
N LEU A 133 11.96 -10.06 -22.14
CA LEU A 133 10.57 -9.68 -21.91
C LEU A 133 9.59 -10.87 -22.09
N GLU A 134 9.90 -11.80 -23.01
CA GLU A 134 9.06 -12.96 -23.28
C GLU A 134 9.36 -14.17 -22.37
N ARG A 135 10.33 -14.06 -21.44
CA ARG A 135 10.64 -15.17 -20.53
C ARG A 135 9.51 -15.42 -19.53
N PRO A 136 9.14 -16.68 -19.27
CA PRO A 136 8.19 -17.03 -18.23
C PRO A 136 8.81 -16.81 -16.85
N VAL A 137 8.04 -16.24 -15.91
CA VAL A 137 8.47 -16.05 -14.52
C VAL A 137 8.17 -17.32 -13.70
N PRO A 138 9.16 -17.88 -12.98
CA PRO A 138 8.94 -19.05 -12.12
C PRO A 138 7.79 -18.84 -11.13
N ASP A 139 7.00 -19.90 -10.92
CA ASP A 139 5.83 -19.91 -10.03
C ASP A 139 4.76 -18.84 -10.34
N SER A 140 4.74 -18.40 -11.60
CA SER A 140 3.76 -17.46 -12.15
C SER A 140 3.25 -17.94 -13.51
N THR A 141 2.05 -17.51 -13.88
CA THR A 141 1.50 -17.70 -15.23
C THR A 141 1.92 -16.58 -16.19
N TYR A 142 2.66 -15.58 -15.69
CA TYR A 142 3.04 -14.38 -16.42
C TYR A 142 4.44 -14.48 -17.03
N THR A 143 4.63 -13.79 -18.15
CA THR A 143 5.97 -13.44 -18.65
C THR A 143 6.52 -12.20 -17.94
N VAL A 144 7.79 -11.87 -18.16
CA VAL A 144 8.39 -10.63 -17.67
C VAL A 144 7.61 -9.40 -18.17
N LYS A 145 7.17 -9.38 -19.43
CA LYS A 145 6.38 -8.28 -20.02
C LYS A 145 4.98 -8.16 -19.39
N ASP A 146 4.35 -9.28 -19.05
CA ASP A 146 3.01 -9.30 -18.46
C ASP A 146 2.95 -8.47 -17.15
N PHE A 147 4.04 -8.39 -16.37
CA PHE A 147 4.11 -7.52 -15.19
C PHE A 147 4.01 -6.03 -15.52
N ALA A 148 4.50 -5.58 -16.68
CA ALA A 148 4.31 -4.20 -17.12
C ALA A 148 2.84 -3.91 -17.42
N SER A 149 2.14 -4.84 -18.08
CA SER A 149 0.69 -4.73 -18.33
C SER A 149 -0.14 -4.74 -17.05
N HIS A 150 0.21 -5.60 -16.09
CA HIS A 150 -0.41 -5.64 -14.77
C HIS A 150 -0.27 -4.30 -14.03
N LEU A 151 0.95 -3.78 -13.93
CA LEU A 151 1.23 -2.53 -13.24
C LEU A 151 0.68 -1.29 -13.94
N ALA A 152 0.50 -1.33 -15.26
CA ALA A 152 -0.06 -0.21 -16.02
C ALA A 152 -1.53 0.06 -15.72
N THR A 153 -2.27 -0.96 -15.29
CA THR A 153 -3.74 -0.94 -15.28
C THR A 153 -4.33 -0.93 -13.88
N LEU A 154 -3.65 -1.49 -12.89
CA LEU A 154 -4.15 -1.54 -11.51
C LEU A 154 -4.47 -0.15 -10.93
N ASP A 155 -3.76 0.88 -11.40
CA ASP A 155 -3.95 2.28 -10.99
C ASP A 155 -5.41 2.76 -11.16
N THR A 156 -6.16 2.26 -12.15
CA THR A 156 -7.55 2.68 -12.39
C THR A 156 -8.52 2.20 -11.31
N GLU A 157 -8.36 0.96 -10.84
CA GLU A 157 -9.17 0.44 -9.74
C GLU A 157 -8.76 1.05 -8.40
N LEU A 158 -7.47 1.33 -8.22
CA LEU A 158 -6.96 1.99 -7.01
C LEU A 158 -7.50 3.41 -6.86
N VAL A 159 -7.72 4.15 -7.95
CA VAL A 159 -8.42 5.46 -7.92
C VAL A 159 -9.80 5.31 -7.29
N ARG A 160 -10.60 4.33 -7.73
CA ARG A 160 -11.92 4.06 -7.13
C ARG A 160 -11.82 3.74 -5.65
N TRP A 161 -10.81 2.99 -5.24
CA TRP A 161 -10.61 2.62 -3.84
C TRP A 161 -10.29 3.85 -2.99
N PHE A 162 -9.41 4.72 -3.47
CA PHE A 162 -9.02 5.94 -2.76
C PHE A 162 -10.21 6.89 -2.61
N GLU A 163 -11.02 7.03 -3.65
CA GLU A 163 -12.24 7.83 -3.61
C GLU A 163 -13.27 7.28 -2.60
N ALA A 164 -13.48 5.96 -2.59
CA ALA A 164 -14.37 5.30 -1.65
C ALA A 164 -13.91 5.51 -0.19
N VAL A 165 -12.62 5.32 0.10
CA VAL A 165 -12.07 5.56 1.45
C VAL A 165 -12.20 7.03 1.85
N ARG A 166 -11.88 7.98 0.94
CA ARG A 166 -12.04 9.42 1.16
C ARG A 166 -13.46 9.79 1.57
N GLU A 167 -14.44 9.16 0.92
CA GLU A 167 -15.87 9.41 1.16
C GLU A 167 -16.45 8.62 2.35
N GLY A 168 -15.63 7.78 3.00
CA GLY A 168 -16.05 6.98 4.16
C GLY A 168 -16.87 5.75 3.74
N ARG A 169 -16.73 5.33 2.49
CA ARG A 169 -17.38 4.17 1.86
C ARG A 169 -16.38 3.04 1.65
N SER A 170 -15.50 2.78 2.61
CA SER A 170 -14.39 1.82 2.49
C SER A 170 -14.85 0.41 2.05
N ASP A 171 -16.05 -0.02 2.43
CA ASP A 171 -16.63 -1.32 2.04
C ASP A 171 -17.06 -1.40 0.56
N GLU A 172 -17.19 -0.25 -0.11
CA GLU A 172 -17.52 -0.14 -1.53
C GLU A 172 -16.27 -0.14 -2.42
N ALA A 173 -15.08 0.14 -1.86
CA ALA A 173 -13.82 0.13 -2.60
C ALA A 173 -13.63 -1.20 -3.32
N THR A 174 -13.94 -2.31 -2.65
CA THR A 174 -13.66 -3.67 -3.12
C THR A 174 -14.84 -4.38 -3.75
N ARG A 175 -15.77 -3.62 -4.34
CA ARG A 175 -16.91 -4.18 -5.09
C ARG A 175 -16.73 -3.94 -6.58
N SER A 176 -17.14 -4.92 -7.38
CA SER A 176 -17.29 -4.77 -8.82
C SER A 176 -18.42 -3.77 -9.14
N ALA A 177 -18.49 -3.30 -10.38
CA ALA A 177 -19.53 -2.34 -10.82
C ALA A 177 -20.97 -2.87 -10.64
N ASP A 178 -21.15 -4.19 -10.63
CA ASP A 178 -22.43 -4.87 -10.38
C ASP A 178 -22.71 -5.12 -8.87
N GLY A 179 -21.81 -4.69 -7.98
CA GLY A 179 -21.91 -4.83 -6.54
C GLY A 179 -21.39 -6.17 -5.98
N SER A 180 -20.99 -7.11 -6.84
CA SER A 180 -20.34 -8.36 -6.42
C SER A 180 -18.96 -8.09 -5.80
N PRO A 181 -18.40 -9.02 -4.99
CA PRO A 181 -17.02 -8.90 -4.53
C PRO A 181 -16.06 -8.73 -5.71
N PHE A 182 -15.12 -7.79 -5.60
CA PHE A 182 -14.10 -7.59 -6.61
C PHE A 182 -13.06 -8.72 -6.54
N ASP A 183 -12.88 -9.43 -7.65
CA ASP A 183 -11.85 -10.45 -7.80
C ASP A 183 -10.62 -9.83 -8.46
N VAL A 184 -9.60 -9.55 -7.63
CA VAL A 184 -8.35 -8.90 -8.05
C VAL A 184 -7.61 -9.73 -9.09
N ASP A 185 -7.58 -11.06 -8.93
CA ASP A 185 -6.83 -11.94 -9.83
C ASP A 185 -7.52 -12.05 -11.18
N THR A 186 -8.85 -12.26 -11.20
CA THR A 186 -9.60 -12.31 -12.46
C THR A 186 -9.50 -10.99 -13.23
N PHE A 187 -9.54 -9.85 -12.53
CA PHE A 187 -9.33 -8.54 -13.15
C PHE A 187 -7.91 -8.44 -13.75
N ASN A 188 -6.88 -8.75 -12.96
CA ASN A 188 -5.48 -8.66 -13.39
C ASN A 188 -5.19 -9.57 -14.60
N ASP A 189 -5.69 -10.80 -14.58
CA ASP A 189 -5.53 -11.74 -15.69
C ASP A 189 -6.20 -11.24 -16.97
N ALA A 190 -7.39 -10.65 -16.86
CA ALA A 190 -8.11 -10.11 -18.00
C ALA A 190 -7.36 -8.92 -18.63
N VAL A 191 -6.88 -7.97 -17.82
CA VAL A 191 -6.17 -6.78 -18.32
C VAL A 191 -4.80 -7.13 -18.90
N VAL A 192 -4.09 -8.10 -18.32
CA VAL A 192 -2.84 -8.65 -18.88
C VAL A 192 -3.12 -9.33 -20.22
N ALA A 193 -4.12 -10.21 -20.28
CA ALA A 193 -4.45 -10.95 -21.50
C ALA A 193 -4.78 -10.02 -22.69
N GLU A 194 -5.49 -8.92 -22.44
CA GLU A 194 -5.81 -7.90 -23.46
C GLU A 194 -4.55 -7.21 -24.04
N ARG A 195 -3.51 -7.05 -23.21
CA ARG A 195 -2.31 -6.25 -23.52
C ARG A 195 -1.11 -7.09 -23.96
N ARG A 196 -1.19 -8.42 -23.95
CA ARG A 196 -0.09 -9.32 -24.35
C ARG A 196 0.51 -9.01 -25.73
N GLY A 197 -0.31 -8.52 -26.66
CA GLY A 197 0.10 -8.13 -28.01
C GLY A 197 0.60 -6.69 -28.15
N TRP A 198 0.54 -5.87 -27.10
CA TRP A 198 0.94 -4.47 -27.15
C TRP A 198 2.47 -4.33 -27.04
N SER A 199 2.99 -3.22 -27.56
CA SER A 199 4.37 -2.82 -27.27
C SER A 199 4.49 -2.23 -25.87
N LEU A 200 5.71 -2.20 -25.31
CA LEU A 200 5.97 -1.52 -24.03
C LEU A 200 5.60 -0.03 -24.08
N ASP A 201 5.80 0.64 -25.22
CA ASP A 201 5.43 2.05 -25.36
C ASP A 201 3.92 2.27 -25.24
N GLN A 202 3.11 1.41 -25.85
CA GLN A 202 1.65 1.48 -25.71
C GLN A 202 1.21 1.24 -24.25
N ILE A 203 1.81 0.24 -23.60
CA ILE A 203 1.53 -0.07 -22.19
C ILE A 203 1.88 1.11 -21.30
N PHE A 204 3.05 1.73 -21.47
CA PHE A 204 3.50 2.82 -20.61
C PHE A 204 2.85 4.17 -20.93
N GLU A 205 2.40 4.41 -22.16
CA GLU A 205 1.56 5.58 -22.47
C GLU A 205 0.21 5.52 -21.71
N GLU A 206 -0.43 4.35 -21.70
CA GLU A 206 -1.63 4.12 -20.89
C GLU A 206 -1.32 4.24 -19.39
N ALA A 207 -0.23 3.59 -18.94
CA ALA A 207 0.20 3.61 -17.54
C ALA A 207 0.45 5.02 -17.01
N ALA A 208 1.05 5.91 -17.82
CA ALA A 208 1.30 7.29 -17.45
C ALA A 208 -0.01 8.05 -17.18
N THR A 209 -1.00 7.87 -18.06
CA THR A 209 -2.33 8.48 -17.89
C THR A 209 -3.01 7.97 -16.61
N ASN A 210 -2.99 6.66 -16.40
CA ASN A 210 -3.59 6.05 -15.20
C ASN A 210 -2.87 6.52 -13.92
N ARG A 211 -1.54 6.66 -13.98
CA ARG A 211 -0.75 7.12 -12.85
C ARG A 211 -1.06 8.58 -12.48
N GLU A 212 -1.27 9.45 -13.46
CA GLU A 212 -1.69 10.83 -13.19
C GLU A 212 -3.03 10.90 -12.47
N HIS A 213 -3.99 10.05 -12.84
CA HIS A 213 -5.27 9.92 -12.14
C HIS A 213 -5.08 9.41 -10.71
N LEU A 214 -4.25 8.37 -10.50
CA LEU A 214 -3.94 7.85 -9.18
C LEU A 214 -3.31 8.92 -8.28
N LEU A 215 -2.31 9.65 -8.78
CA LEU A 215 -1.64 10.70 -8.02
C LEU A 215 -2.58 11.86 -7.69
N THR A 216 -3.54 12.17 -8.58
CA THR A 216 -4.59 13.16 -8.32
C THR A 216 -5.54 12.70 -7.22
N ALA A 217 -5.97 11.43 -7.25
CA ALA A 217 -6.81 10.84 -6.21
C ALA A 217 -6.09 10.81 -4.85
N LEU A 218 -4.80 10.40 -4.85
CA LEU A 218 -3.94 10.38 -3.67
C LEU A 218 -3.80 11.79 -3.05
N ALA A 219 -3.57 12.81 -3.87
CA ALA A 219 -3.48 14.21 -3.41
C ALA A 219 -4.83 14.76 -2.90
N GLY A 220 -5.94 14.10 -3.20
CA GLY A 220 -7.27 14.41 -2.68
C GLY A 220 -7.57 13.83 -1.29
N LEU A 221 -6.69 12.98 -0.77
CA LEU A 221 -6.79 12.46 0.60
C LEU A 221 -6.35 13.52 1.61
N ASP A 222 -6.87 13.43 2.82
CA ASP A 222 -6.40 14.15 4.01
C ASP A 222 -5.91 13.15 5.08
N ASP A 223 -5.36 13.68 6.18
CA ASP A 223 -4.86 12.85 7.28
C ASP A 223 -5.95 11.96 7.88
N ASP A 224 -7.16 12.49 8.03
CA ASP A 224 -8.30 11.72 8.53
C ASP A 224 -8.66 10.56 7.59
N ALA A 225 -8.50 10.72 6.27
CA ALA A 225 -8.75 9.65 5.31
C ALA A 225 -7.70 8.55 5.36
N ILE A 226 -6.40 8.88 5.45
CA ILE A 226 -5.34 7.86 5.46
C ILE A 226 -5.31 7.03 6.75
N GLU A 227 -5.78 7.59 7.87
CA GLU A 227 -5.90 6.87 9.15
C GLU A 227 -7.12 5.93 9.21
N ARG A 228 -7.95 5.86 8.15
CA ARG A 228 -9.08 4.91 8.08
C ARG A 228 -8.60 3.50 7.81
N THR A 229 -9.51 2.57 8.06
CA THR A 229 -9.40 1.18 7.59
C THR A 229 -10.03 1.06 6.21
N MET A 230 -9.44 0.21 5.37
CA MET A 230 -10.06 -0.28 4.15
C MET A 230 -10.23 -1.79 4.21
N HIS A 231 -11.26 -2.30 3.56
CA HIS A 231 -11.35 -3.74 3.29
C HIS A 231 -10.43 -4.06 2.11
N PHE A 232 -9.61 -5.10 2.21
CA PHE A 232 -8.87 -5.68 1.09
C PHE A 232 -9.61 -6.96 0.66
N PRO A 233 -9.96 -7.14 -0.63
CA PRO A 233 -10.81 -8.24 -1.05
C PRO A 233 -10.12 -9.60 -1.02
N GLY A 234 -8.82 -9.65 -0.77
CA GLY A 234 -8.02 -10.85 -0.92
C GLY A 234 -7.50 -11.02 -2.36
N ASP A 235 -6.66 -12.03 -2.51
CA ASP A 235 -6.18 -12.59 -3.77
C ASP A 235 -5.85 -14.07 -3.56
N ASN A 236 -5.29 -14.73 -4.57
CA ASN A 236 -4.93 -16.15 -4.52
C ASN A 236 -3.87 -16.48 -3.46
N LYS A 237 -3.17 -15.50 -2.88
CA LYS A 237 -2.16 -15.70 -1.83
C LYS A 237 -2.62 -15.19 -0.46
N ARG A 238 -3.64 -14.34 -0.40
CA ARG A 238 -4.06 -13.61 0.81
C ARG A 238 -5.56 -13.65 0.98
N ALA A 239 -6.01 -14.02 2.18
CA ALA A 239 -7.42 -13.93 2.53
C ALA A 239 -7.91 -12.46 2.54
N PRO A 240 -9.21 -12.21 2.29
CA PRO A 240 -9.81 -10.91 2.52
C PRO A 240 -9.60 -10.45 3.96
N ALA A 241 -9.28 -9.17 4.16
CA ALA A 241 -8.98 -8.63 5.48
C ALA A 241 -9.20 -7.12 5.56
N ASP A 242 -9.52 -6.63 6.74
CA ASP A 242 -9.51 -5.20 7.03
C ASP A 242 -8.09 -4.75 7.33
N VAL A 243 -7.60 -3.74 6.61
CA VAL A 243 -6.22 -3.24 6.70
C VAL A 243 -6.20 -1.73 6.95
N PRO A 244 -5.29 -1.21 7.80
CA PRO A 244 -5.07 0.22 7.91
C PRO A 244 -4.70 0.81 6.54
N PHE A 245 -5.43 1.82 6.07
CA PHE A 245 -5.27 2.33 4.70
C PHE A 245 -3.88 2.94 4.49
N LYS A 246 -3.35 3.65 5.49
CA LYS A 246 -1.97 4.13 5.50
C LYS A 246 -0.94 3.02 5.26
N LEU A 247 -1.12 1.86 5.90
CA LEU A 247 -0.23 0.71 5.70
C LEU A 247 -0.36 0.15 4.28
N PHE A 248 -1.59 0.05 3.77
CA PHE A 248 -1.85 -0.34 2.39
C PHE A 248 -1.14 0.59 1.40
N LEU A 249 -1.23 1.91 1.59
CA LEU A 249 -0.57 2.90 0.74
C LEU A 249 0.96 2.75 0.74
N PHE A 250 1.57 2.49 1.89
CA PHE A 250 3.02 2.24 1.97
C PHE A 250 3.45 0.96 1.26
N GLY A 251 2.65 -0.10 1.33
CA GLY A 251 2.89 -1.33 0.56
C GLY A 251 2.74 -1.07 -0.94
N LEU A 252 1.66 -0.39 -1.33
CA LEU A 252 1.36 -0.05 -2.72
C LEU A 252 2.41 0.87 -3.35
N ALA A 253 3.00 1.81 -2.60
CA ALA A 253 4.08 2.65 -3.09
C ALA A 253 5.34 1.87 -3.49
N ARG A 254 5.49 0.61 -3.05
CA ARG A 254 6.59 -0.31 -3.37
C ARG A 254 6.20 -1.38 -4.40
N HIS A 255 4.99 -1.31 -4.94
CA HIS A 255 4.43 -2.34 -5.80
C HIS A 255 5.27 -2.57 -7.07
N ASP A 256 5.77 -1.48 -7.67
CA ASP A 256 6.66 -1.56 -8.83
C ASP A 256 7.98 -2.30 -8.48
N ASN A 257 8.56 -2.07 -7.29
CA ASN A 257 9.79 -2.76 -6.83
C ASN A 257 9.54 -4.25 -6.58
N ILE A 258 8.41 -4.56 -5.93
CA ILE A 258 8.01 -5.93 -5.60
C ILE A 258 7.97 -6.77 -6.88
N HIS A 259 7.35 -6.26 -7.94
CA HIS A 259 7.23 -6.98 -9.19
C HIS A 259 8.48 -6.93 -10.05
N ALA A 260 9.33 -5.90 -9.94
CA ALA A 260 10.68 -5.96 -10.50
C ALA A 260 11.49 -7.11 -9.87
N ALA A 261 11.35 -7.36 -8.57
CA ALA A 261 11.96 -8.51 -7.91
C ALA A 261 11.38 -9.86 -8.38
N ASP A 262 10.08 -9.92 -8.71
CA ASP A 262 9.48 -11.11 -9.34
C ASP A 262 10.05 -11.36 -10.74
N MET A 263 10.15 -10.31 -11.57
CA MET A 263 10.74 -10.40 -12.91
C MET A 263 12.18 -10.92 -12.87
N LEU A 264 12.97 -10.52 -11.86
CA LEU A 264 14.35 -10.98 -11.70
C LEU A 264 14.48 -12.49 -11.50
N LYS A 265 13.44 -13.19 -11.04
CA LYS A 265 13.44 -14.66 -10.96
C LYS A 265 13.61 -15.31 -12.34
N ALA A 266 13.20 -14.64 -13.42
CA ALA A 266 13.41 -15.07 -14.81
C ALA A 266 14.68 -14.50 -15.47
N LEU A 267 15.37 -13.57 -14.79
CA LEU A 267 16.48 -12.79 -15.34
C LEU A 267 17.72 -12.87 -14.42
N PRO A 268 18.26 -14.07 -14.15
CA PRO A 268 19.39 -14.23 -13.24
C PRO A 268 20.63 -13.44 -13.67
N GLU A 269 20.81 -13.16 -14.96
CA GLU A 269 21.91 -12.34 -15.47
C GLU A 269 21.80 -10.85 -15.09
N ARG A 270 20.60 -10.38 -14.74
CA ARG A 270 20.35 -9.02 -14.27
C ARG A 270 20.48 -8.89 -12.75
N ALA A 271 20.51 -10.03 -12.03
CA ALA A 271 20.54 -10.04 -10.58
C ALA A 271 21.77 -9.35 -10.00
N ASP A 272 22.86 -9.22 -10.77
CA ASP A 272 24.12 -8.57 -10.36
C ASP A 272 24.23 -7.07 -10.69
N ASP A 273 23.22 -6.48 -11.33
CA ASP A 273 23.18 -5.05 -11.63
C ASP A 273 23.19 -4.21 -10.33
N PRO A 274 24.18 -3.34 -10.10
CA PRO A 274 24.31 -2.59 -8.85
C PRO A 274 23.20 -1.56 -8.65
N GLU A 275 22.68 -0.94 -9.72
CA GLU A 275 21.60 0.05 -9.61
C GLU A 275 20.29 -0.65 -9.26
N LEU A 276 20.02 -1.78 -9.91
CA LEU A 276 18.85 -2.60 -9.62
C LEU A 276 18.90 -3.18 -8.20
N LYS A 277 20.05 -3.71 -7.77
CA LYS A 277 20.25 -4.16 -6.38
C LYS A 277 19.97 -3.04 -5.38
N ALA A 278 20.54 -1.86 -5.58
CA ALA A 278 20.35 -0.74 -4.66
C ALA A 278 18.89 -0.27 -4.61
N TRP A 279 18.16 -0.36 -5.72
CA TRP A 279 16.73 -0.03 -5.75
C TRP A 279 15.86 -1.09 -5.06
N LEU A 280 16.22 -2.37 -5.16
CA LEU A 280 15.48 -3.48 -4.58
C LEU A 280 15.91 -3.84 -3.15
N ASP A 281 16.98 -3.26 -2.62
CA ASP A 281 17.43 -3.39 -1.23
C ASP A 281 16.53 -2.58 -0.27
N ASP A 282 15.23 -2.88 -0.32
CA ASP A 282 14.22 -2.37 0.61
C ASP A 282 13.75 -3.55 1.49
N PRO A 283 13.89 -3.45 2.83
CA PRO A 283 13.45 -4.49 3.75
C PRO A 283 11.99 -4.92 3.57
N ALA A 284 11.10 -4.00 3.18
CA ALA A 284 9.70 -4.32 2.92
C ALA A 284 9.51 -5.14 1.64
N VAL A 285 10.31 -4.89 0.60
CA VAL A 285 10.30 -5.70 -0.62
C VAL A 285 10.78 -7.12 -0.29
N LYS A 286 11.88 -7.24 0.46
CA LYS A 286 12.39 -8.54 0.91
C LYS A 286 11.37 -9.31 1.76
N TRP A 287 10.79 -8.65 2.75
CA TRP A 287 9.76 -9.26 3.60
C TRP A 287 8.56 -9.74 2.77
N TYR A 288 8.10 -8.94 1.81
CA TYR A 288 7.01 -9.34 0.92
C TYR A 288 7.39 -10.58 0.11
N GLN A 289 8.58 -10.61 -0.48
CA GLN A 289 9.06 -11.76 -1.24
C GLN A 289 9.15 -13.03 -0.38
N ASP A 290 9.65 -12.91 0.86
CA ASP A 290 9.70 -14.02 1.82
C ASP A 290 8.30 -14.51 2.21
N ALA A 291 7.35 -13.60 2.43
CA ALA A 291 5.96 -13.94 2.77
C ALA A 291 5.24 -14.65 1.61
N MET A 292 5.48 -14.22 0.38
CA MET A 292 4.81 -14.75 -0.81
C MET A 292 5.41 -16.06 -1.34
N ALA A 293 6.66 -16.39 -0.97
CA ALA A 293 7.27 -17.67 -1.31
C ALA A 293 6.61 -18.87 -0.60
N GLY A 294 5.83 -18.61 0.46
CA GLY A 294 5.25 -19.65 1.30
C GLY A 294 6.31 -20.45 2.07
N PRO A 295 5.89 -21.46 2.86
CA PRO A 295 6.84 -22.32 3.55
C PRO A 295 7.66 -23.12 2.52
N PRO A 296 8.97 -23.36 2.77
CA PRO A 296 9.79 -24.16 1.88
C PRO A 296 9.16 -25.54 1.70
N THR A 297 8.92 -25.92 0.44
CA THR A 297 8.50 -27.28 0.06
C THR A 297 9.59 -28.26 0.51
N ARG A 298 9.24 -29.11 1.49
CA ARG A 298 10.13 -30.14 2.04
C ARG A 298 10.22 -31.36 1.15
#